data_AF-A0A9D8XZY1-F1
#
_entry.id   AF-A0A9D8XZY1-F1
#
_cell.length_a   1.000
_cell.length_b   1.000
_cell.length_c   1.000
_cell.angle_alpha   90.00
_cell.angle_beta   90.00
_cell.angle_gamma   90.00
#
_symmetry.space_group_name_H-M   'P 1'
#
loop_
_entity.id
_entity.type
_entity.pdbx_description
1 polymer ?
#
loop_
_entity_poly.entity_id
_entity_poly.type
_entity_poly.pdbx_seq_one_letter_code
_entity_poly.pdbx_strand_id
1 'polypeptide(L)' 'MNVDAVGRVTVDITVVLGRTRMPVRQLLKMGRGAVIDLDAKHEDECWIYANGELVARGEIMIVGEKIGVSITRMMSQLQV' A
#
# COMPACT_ATOMS: atom_id res chain seq x y z
N MET A 1 2.85 -15.07 -28.58
CA MET A 1 3.57 -14.67 -27.35
C MET A 1 3.49 -15.83 -26.37
N ASN A 2 4.61 -16.27 -25.81
CA ASN A 2 4.64 -17.42 -24.91
C ASN A 2 4.18 -16.98 -23.51
N VAL A 3 3.06 -17.53 -23.03
CA VAL A 3 2.44 -17.20 -21.73
C VAL A 3 3.37 -17.56 -20.56
N ASP A 4 4.25 -18.55 -20.76
CA ASP A 4 5.23 -19.01 -19.76
C ASP A 4 6.33 -17.99 -19.47
N ALA A 5 6.54 -17.01 -20.36
CA ALA A 5 7.48 -15.91 -20.15
C ALA A 5 6.88 -14.81 -19.27
N VAL A 6 5.57 -14.55 -19.39
CA VAL A 6 4.85 -13.52 -18.62
C VAL A 6 4.75 -13.92 -17.15
N GLY A 7 4.55 -15.22 -16.86
CA GLY A 7 4.46 -15.72 -15.49
C GLY A 7 5.75 -15.62 -14.64
N ARG A 8 6.90 -15.27 -15.24
CA ARG A 8 8.18 -15.09 -14.53
C ARG A 8 8.48 -13.65 -14.18
N VAL A 9 7.61 -12.72 -14.59
CA VAL A 9 7.80 -11.30 -14.31
C VAL A 9 7.46 -11.04 -12.85
N THR A 10 8.43 -10.56 -12.09
CA THR A 10 8.23 -10.12 -10.70
C THR A 10 7.62 -8.73 -10.69
N VAL A 11 6.70 -8.50 -9.75
CA VAL A 11 6.02 -7.21 -9.57
C VAL A 11 6.20 -6.76 -8.13
N ASP A 12 6.58 -5.50 -7.93
CA ASP A 12 6.74 -4.94 -6.59
C ASP A 12 5.37 -4.55 -6.04
N ILE A 13 4.96 -5.25 -4.98
CA ILE A 13 3.73 -4.97 -4.27
C ILE A 13 4.02 -4.06 -3.09
N THR A 14 3.37 -2.89 -3.06
CA THR A 14 3.45 -1.94 -1.95
C THR A 14 2.09 -1.81 -1.28
N VAL A 15 2.03 -2.05 0.02
CA VAL A 15 0.83 -1.79 0.82
C VAL A 15 1.02 -0.49 1.58
N VAL A 16 0.06 0.43 1.46
CA VAL A 16 0.07 1.73 2.11
C VAL A 16 -1.08 1.76 3.11
N LEU A 17 -0.77 1.90 4.39
CA LEU A 17 -1.75 2.04 5.47
C LEU A 17 -2.42 3.41 5.43
N GLY A 18 -1.63 4.47 5.27
CA GLY A 18 -2.10 5.85 5.27
C GLY A 18 -1.09 6.80 4.65
N ARG A 19 -1.54 8.01 4.35
CA ARG A 19 -0.75 9.07 3.73
C ARG A 19 -0.91 10.36 4.52
N THR A 20 0.04 11.26 4.34
CA THR A 20 -0.10 12.62 4.87
C THR A 20 0.61 13.59 3.94
N ARG A 21 0.16 14.83 3.91
CA ARG A 21 0.85 15.93 3.22
C ARG A 21 1.28 16.95 4.26
N MET A 22 2.57 17.27 4.26
CA MET A 22 3.12 18.29 5.15
C MET A 22 4.07 19.22 4.41
N PRO A 23 4.23 20.47 4.86
CA PRO A 23 5.23 21.37 4.30
C PRO A 23 6.65 20.81 4.47
N VAL A 24 7.50 20.98 3.47
CA VAL A 24 8.90 20.51 3.50
C VAL A 24 9.67 21.02 4.73
N ARG A 25 9.37 22.25 5.17
CA ARG A 25 9.98 22.84 6.38
C ARG A 25 9.66 22.05 7.64
N GLN A 26 8.46 21.45 7.75
CA GLN A 26 8.07 20.63 8.88
C GLN A 26 8.82 19.29 8.84
N LEU A 27 8.89 18.66 7.65
CA LEU A 27 9.66 17.43 7.44
C LEU A 27 11.13 17.59 7.84
N LEU A 28 11.77 18.69 7.44
CA LEU A 28 13.18 18.97 7.78
C LEU A 28 13.42 19.25 9.26
N LYS A 29 12.39 19.63 10.01
CA LYS A 29 12.47 19.86 11.46
C LYS A 29 12.20 18.59 12.27
N MET A 30 11.79 17.50 11.63
CA MET A 30 11.54 16.25 12.33
C MET A 30 12.84 15.70 12.91
N GLY A 31 12.78 15.37 14.19
CA GLY A 31 13.85 14.69 14.91
C GLY A 31 13.39 13.35 15.44
N ARG A 32 14.23 12.75 16.29
CA ARG A 32 13.86 11.52 17.01
C ARG A 32 12.61 11.77 17.87
N GLY A 33 11.66 10.84 17.80
CA GLY A 33 10.40 10.92 18.56
C GLY A 33 9.30 11.74 17.88
N ALA A 34 9.49 12.23 16.66
CA ALA A 34 8.41 12.87 15.92
C ALA A 34 7.32 11.84 15.57
N VAL A 35 6.08 12.15 15.93
CA VAL A 35 4.87 11.39 15.56
C VAL A 35 4.23 12.07 14.36
N ILE A 36 3.85 11.30 13.35
CA ILE A 36 3.19 11.80 12.15
C ILE A 36 1.80 11.19 12.08
N ASP A 37 0.79 12.05 12.10
CA ASP A 37 -0.59 11.63 11.89
C ASP A 37 -0.83 11.39 10.40
N LEU A 38 -1.33 10.19 10.10
CA LEU A 38 -1.75 9.79 8.76
C LEU A 38 -3.26 10.05 8.59
N ASP A 39 -3.71 10.12 7.34
CA ASP A 39 -5.12 10.30 6.98
C ASP A 39 -5.98 9.03 7.14
N ALA A 40 -5.39 7.94 7.63
CA ALA A 40 -6.04 6.64 7.79
C ALA A 40 -6.49 6.37 9.23
N LYS A 41 -7.70 5.86 9.37
CA LYS A 41 -8.28 5.34 10.61
C LYS A 41 -8.06 3.83 10.70
N HIS A 42 -8.25 3.29 11.91
CA HIS A 42 -8.16 1.83 12.15
C HIS A 42 -9.17 1.02 11.34
N GLU A 43 -10.26 1.64 10.92
CA GLU A 43 -11.36 1.04 10.15
C GLU A 43 -11.15 1.21 8.63
N ASP A 44 -10.15 1.99 8.20
CA ASP A 44 -9.94 2.29 6.78
C ASP A 44 -9.16 1.16 6.08
N GLU A 45 -9.59 0.84 4.87
CA GLU A 45 -8.90 -0.12 4.02
C GLU A 45 -7.56 0.44 3.51
N CYS A 46 -6.50 -0.35 3.64
CA CYS A 46 -5.20 -0.04 3.07
C CYS A 46 -5.24 -0.08 1.54
N TRP A 47 -4.34 0.69 0.91
CA TRP A 47 -4.16 0.69 -0.53
C TRP A 47 -3.08 -0.33 -0.93
N ILE A 48 -3.34 -1.12 -1.97
CA ILE A 48 -2.41 -2.10 -2.50
C ILE A 48 -1.99 -1.65 -3.90
N TYR A 49 -0.69 -1.40 -4.07
CA TYR A 49 -0.08 -0.95 -5.30
C TYR A 49 0.77 -2.04 -5.93
N ALA A 50 0.75 -2.13 -7.25
CA ALA A 50 1.66 -2.95 -8.04
C ALA A 50 2.48 -2.04 -8.95
N ASN A 51 3.80 -1.97 -8.75
CA ASN A 51 4.70 -1.06 -9.47
C ASN A 51 4.20 0.42 -9.49
N GLY A 52 3.55 0.85 -8.41
CA GLY A 52 3.02 2.21 -8.26
C GLY A 52 1.58 2.41 -8.75
N GLU A 53 0.97 1.42 -9.42
CA GLU A 53 -0.43 1.48 -9.85
C GLU A 53 -1.38 0.88 -8.81
N LEU A 54 -2.52 1.52 -8.53
CA LEU A 54 -3.46 1.04 -7.52
C LEU A 54 -4.24 -0.16 -8.05
N VAL A 55 -4.01 -1.35 -7.49
CA VAL A 55 -4.63 -2.59 -7.97
C VAL A 55 -5.73 -3.11 -7.04
N ALA A 56 -5.67 -2.79 -5.75
CA ALA A 56 -6.66 -3.28 -4.79
C ALA A 56 -6.73 -2.43 -3.51
N ARG A 57 -7.77 -2.71 -2.73
CA ARG A 57 -7.94 -2.30 -1.34
C ARG A 57 -8.03 -3.54 -0.46
N GLY A 58 -7.60 -3.41 0.79
CA GLY A 58 -7.64 -4.50 1.73
C GLY A 58 -7.63 -4.09 3.19
N GLU A 59 -7.98 -5.03 4.05
CA GLU A 59 -7.92 -4.86 5.49
C GLU A 59 -6.64 -5.47 6.06
N ILE A 60 -6.01 -4.78 7.00
CA ILE A 60 -4.82 -5.30 7.68
C ILE A 60 -5.26 -6.38 8.66
N MET A 61 -4.60 -7.53 8.59
CA MET A 61 -4.83 -8.64 9.50
C MET A 61 -3.52 -9.05 10.16
N ILE A 62 -3.62 -9.52 11.40
CA ILE A 62 -2.49 -10.13 12.11
C ILE A 62 -2.67 -11.64 12.06
N VAL A 63 -1.73 -12.34 11.43
CA VAL A 63 -1.73 -13.80 11.33
C VAL A 63 -0.57 -14.32 12.17
N GLY A 64 -0.88 -14.72 13.40
CA GLY A 64 0.14 -15.07 14.39
C GLY A 64 1.01 -13.86 14.73
N GLU A 65 2.29 -13.93 14.39
CA GLU A 65 3.25 -12.83 14.59
C GLU A 65 3.51 -12.01 13.31
N LYS A 66 2.78 -12.31 12.22
CA LYS A 66 2.97 -11.65 10.92
C LYS A 66 1.85 -10.68 10.63
N ILE A 67 2.18 -9.56 9.99
CA ILE A 67 1.21 -8.66 9.40
C ILE A 67 0.88 -9.19 8.01
N GLY A 68 -0.41 -9.38 7.74
CA GLY A 68 -0.97 -9.73 6.45
C GLY A 68 -2.04 -8.72 6.02
N VAL A 69 -2.56 -8.89 4.81
CA VAL A 69 -3.60 -8.05 4.25
C VAL A 69 -4.63 -8.94 3.57
N SER A 70 -5.90 -8.80 3.93
CA SER A 70 -7.01 -9.42 3.22
C SER A 70 -7.45 -8.51 2.10
N ILE A 71 -7.56 -9.02 0.88
CA ILE A 71 -8.08 -8.22 -0.23
C ILE A 71 -9.60 -8.09 -0.08
N THR A 72 -10.08 -6.87 0.14
CA THR A 72 -11.51 -6.59 0.27
C THR A 72 -12.11 -6.19 -1.07
N ARG A 73 -11.36 -5.43 -1.88
CA ARG A 73 -11.83 -4.96 -3.20
C ARG A 73 -10.70 -4.89 -4.21
N MET A 74 -10.90 -5.52 -5.36
CA MET A 74 -10.03 -5.34 -6.53
C MET A 74 -10.43 -4.08 -7.28
N MET A 75 -9.45 -3.23 -7.63
CA MET A 75 -9.66 -2.12 -8.54
C MET A 75 -9.56 -2.66 -9.96
N SER A 76 -10.70 -2.88 -10.61
CA SER A 76 -10.71 -3.28 -12.01
C SER A 76 -10.29 -2.11 -12.88
N GLN A 77 -9.10 -2.18 -13.47
CA GLN A 77 -8.85 -1.63 -14.81
C GLN A 77 -7.53 -2.19 -15.34
N LEU A 78 -7.60 -3.41 -15.88
CA LEU A 78 -6.81 -3.78 -17.04
C LEU A 78 -7.80 -3.95 -18.21
N GLN A 79 -8.23 -2.82 -18.77
CA GLN A 79 -8.55 -2.78 -20.20
C GLN A 79 -7.24 -2.40 -20.88
N VAL A 80 -6.46 -3.41 -21.26
CA VAL A 80 -5.40 -3.28 -22.26
C VAL A 80 -5.89 -4.01 -23.50
#